data_AF-A0A8T2YM56-F1
#
_entry.id   AF-A0A8T2YM56-F1
#
_cell.length_a   1.000
_cell.length_b   1.000
_cell.length_c   1.000
_cell.angle_alpha   90.00
_cell.angle_beta   90.00
_cell.angle_gamma   90.00
#
_symmetry.space_group_name_H-M   'P 1'
#
loop_
_entity.id
_entity.type
_entity.pdbx_description
1 polymer ?
#
loop_
_entity_poly.entity_id
_entity_poly.type
_entity_poly.pdbx_seq_one_letter_code
_entity_poly.pdbx_strand_id
1 'polypeptide(L)'
;MEEPLFSENRSELGESEKWSSYQFVGRTGSVLPTASVSVDEIRSAAASSDYYPPSIHAALLTSPEPNPNEQEAIVYQGGYVGGDYGGSTNEFQRQILDEVEIRELLIDHVGHRCCWGSRPARTWKIHAVEDCNVYIGSLETFIEEREIIRETEPYHGGNIVGKDTAPELGVWELDLRSQFPVLFIPHKETRTKVPHSEIVEKCTDCAGKGDIVCTTCNASQEPGINKENQMFDCPTCYGRGLIAHRDGSDTICTKCSGKGKIPCSTCGSRGLIKCKKCIGSGALLSCNVAIVRWYVYEFLLIFSLPVKL
;
A
#
# COMPACT_ATOMS: atom_id res chain seq x y z
N MET A 1 53.56 -2.46 47.75
CA MET A 1 54.11 -2.33 46.40
C MET A 1 52.89 -2.18 45.50
N GLU A 2 52.54 -1.08 44.87
CA GLU A 2 52.98 0.33 44.76
C GLU A 2 51.72 1.05 44.21
N GLU A 3 51.51 2.30 44.58
CA GLU A 3 50.74 3.28 43.80
C GLU A 3 51.78 4.32 43.29
N PRO A 4 51.45 5.26 42.39
CA PRO A 4 50.73 5.22 41.11
C PRO A 4 51.61 5.89 40.02
N LEU A 5 51.08 6.39 38.88
CA LEU A 5 51.35 7.73 38.28
C LEU A 5 51.08 7.85 36.75
N PHE A 6 50.23 8.85 36.41
CA PHE A 6 50.20 9.76 35.23
C PHE A 6 49.99 9.19 33.80
N SER A 7 49.32 9.83 32.83
CA SER A 7 48.73 11.17 32.65
C SER A 7 47.76 11.21 31.45
N GLU A 8 46.90 12.24 31.42
CA GLU A 8 45.97 12.65 30.38
C GLU A 8 46.56 12.81 28.97
N ASN A 9 45.75 12.51 27.94
CA ASN A 9 45.48 13.48 26.88
C ASN A 9 44.19 13.17 26.08
N ARG A 10 43.47 14.24 25.78
CA ARG A 10 42.16 14.34 25.11
C ARG A 10 42.16 13.76 23.69
N SER A 11 41.06 13.12 23.31
CA SER A 11 40.34 13.46 22.07
C SER A 11 38.92 12.91 22.11
N GLU A 12 38.01 13.74 21.61
CA GLU A 12 36.56 13.67 21.69
C GLU A 12 35.99 12.53 20.82
N LEU A 13 34.97 11.82 21.31
CA LEU A 13 33.71 11.57 20.60
C LEU A 13 32.78 10.80 21.56
N GLY A 14 31.79 11.51 22.11
CA GLY A 14 30.70 10.89 22.86
C GLY A 14 29.49 10.72 21.94
N GLU A 15 29.02 9.48 21.80
CA GLU A 15 27.67 9.20 21.28
C GLU A 15 27.03 8.13 22.17
N SER A 16 26.21 8.61 23.11
CA SER A 16 25.17 7.83 23.76
C SER A 16 23.88 8.17 23.02
N GLU A 17 23.41 7.23 22.19
CA GLU A 17 22.15 7.31 21.45
C GLU A 17 20.98 7.36 22.45
N LYS A 18 20.56 8.59 22.75
CA LYS A 18 19.30 8.88 23.42
C LYS A 18 18.28 9.21 22.34
N TRP A 19 17.22 8.42 22.25
CA TRP A 19 16.07 8.69 21.38
C TRP A 19 15.60 10.14 21.56
N SER A 20 15.85 10.92 20.51
CA SER A 20 15.45 12.31 20.37
C SER A 20 13.95 12.37 20.12
N SER A 21 13.24 12.96 21.06
CA SER A 21 11.86 13.44 20.91
C SER A 21 11.81 14.52 19.83
N TYR A 22 11.06 14.29 18.75
CA TYR A 22 10.73 15.31 17.78
C TYR A 22 9.88 16.41 18.44
N GLN A 23 10.51 17.53 18.78
CA GLN A 23 9.86 18.81 19.02
C GLN A 23 9.91 19.63 17.73
N PHE A 24 8.85 19.55 16.91
CA PHE A 24 8.54 20.64 15.99
C PHE A 24 7.05 20.62 15.60
N VAL A 25 6.20 21.27 16.39
CA VAL A 25 5.01 21.91 15.85
C VAL A 25 4.88 23.27 16.52
N GLY A 26 5.25 24.29 15.74
CA GLY A 26 5.03 25.69 16.07
C GLY A 26 3.53 25.96 16.23
N ARG A 27 3.25 26.79 17.22
CA ARG A 27 1.93 27.30 17.57
C ARG A 27 1.42 28.19 16.42
N THR A 28 0.55 27.67 15.57
CA THR A 28 -0.31 28.47 14.69
C THR A 28 -1.76 28.17 15.04
N GLY A 29 -2.44 29.18 15.58
CA GLY A 29 -3.85 29.10 15.92
C GLY A 29 -4.69 29.01 14.65
N SER A 30 -5.27 27.85 14.42
CA SER A 30 -6.49 27.67 13.64
C SER A 30 -7.33 26.65 14.39
N VAL A 31 -8.43 27.11 14.97
CA VAL A 31 -9.40 26.28 15.66
C VAL A 31 -10.14 25.48 14.58
N LEU A 32 -9.71 24.24 14.35
CA LEU A 32 -10.60 23.24 13.79
C LEU A 32 -11.58 22.86 14.90
N PRO A 33 -12.90 22.90 14.67
CA PRO A 33 -13.84 22.42 15.68
C PRO A 33 -13.64 20.90 15.79
N THR A 34 -13.04 20.46 16.88
CA THR A 34 -13.13 19.07 17.31
C THR A 34 -14.62 18.77 17.44
N ALA A 35 -15.19 18.02 16.50
CA ALA A 35 -16.58 17.59 16.57
C ALA A 35 -16.71 16.72 17.83
N SER A 36 -17.26 17.30 18.88
CA SER A 36 -17.63 16.56 20.08
C SER A 36 -18.83 15.69 19.73
N VAL A 37 -18.59 14.40 19.54
CA VAL A 37 -19.65 13.41 19.33
C VAL A 37 -20.58 13.44 20.55
N SER A 38 -21.86 13.70 20.33
CA SER A 38 -22.84 13.87 21.41
C SER A 38 -23.38 12.52 21.90
N VAL A 39 -23.86 12.46 23.15
CA VAL A 39 -24.51 11.26 23.70
C VAL A 39 -25.75 10.88 22.88
N ASP A 40 -26.43 11.87 22.29
CA ASP A 40 -27.59 11.66 21.41
C ASP A 40 -27.20 11.05 20.06
N GLU A 41 -26.02 11.40 19.53
CA GLU A 41 -25.46 10.83 18.30
C GLU A 41 -25.11 9.35 18.48
N ILE A 42 -24.51 9.00 19.63
CA ILE A 42 -24.21 7.60 20.01
C ILE A 42 -25.50 6.78 20.17
N ARG A 43 -26.51 7.34 20.83
CA ARG A 43 -27.80 6.66 21.05
C ARG A 43 -28.57 6.45 19.74
N SER A 44 -28.47 7.40 18.81
CA SER A 44 -29.11 7.32 17.49
C SER A 44 -28.43 6.27 16.60
N ALA A 45 -27.09 6.15 16.67
CA ALA A 45 -26.34 5.12 15.94
C ALA A 45 -26.63 3.69 16.44
N ALA A 46 -26.94 3.52 17.74
CA ALA A 46 -27.32 2.23 18.31
C ALA A 46 -28.77 1.81 17.99
N ALA A 47 -29.65 2.78 17.67
CA ALA A 47 -31.05 2.53 17.34
C ALA A 47 -31.27 2.16 15.86
N SER A 48 -30.29 2.41 14.98
CA SER A 48 -30.31 1.92 13.60
C SER A 48 -29.89 0.45 13.56
N SER A 49 -30.86 -0.45 13.66
CA SER A 49 -30.67 -1.90 13.49
C SER A 49 -30.68 -2.34 12.01
N ASP A 50 -30.74 -1.41 11.07
CA ASP A 50 -30.64 -1.72 9.65
C ASP A 50 -29.18 -1.58 9.21
N TYR A 51 -28.65 -2.67 8.66
CA TYR A 51 -27.33 -2.79 8.04
C TYR A 51 -26.92 -1.50 7.32
N TYR A 52 -25.98 -0.76 7.92
CA TYR A 52 -25.35 0.48 7.46
C TYR A 52 -26.27 1.52 6.77
N PRO A 53 -26.46 2.72 7.35
CA PRO A 53 -27.24 3.75 6.68
C PRO A 53 -26.63 4.09 5.31
N PRO A 54 -27.45 4.35 4.28
CA PRO A 54 -27.00 4.78 2.95
C PRO A 54 -26.15 6.06 2.94
N SER A 55 -25.98 6.71 4.09
CA SER A 55 -25.27 7.98 4.27
C SER A 55 -23.78 7.91 3.95
N ILE A 56 -23.12 6.74 4.06
CA ILE A 56 -21.74 6.57 3.54
C ILE A 56 -21.68 6.62 2.00
N HIS A 57 -22.82 6.43 1.32
CA HIS A 57 -22.97 6.57 -0.13
C HIS A 57 -23.75 7.83 -0.54
N ALA A 58 -24.38 8.55 0.41
CA ALA A 58 -25.26 9.68 0.11
C ALA A 58 -24.51 10.88 -0.50
N ALA A 59 -23.22 11.04 -0.23
CA ALA A 59 -22.40 12.08 -0.86
C ALA A 59 -22.17 11.85 -2.37
N LEU A 60 -22.53 10.69 -2.92
CA LEU A 60 -22.31 10.32 -4.33
C LEU A 60 -23.60 10.10 -5.14
N LEU A 61 -24.78 10.25 -4.51
CA LEU A 61 -26.09 10.07 -5.15
C LEU A 61 -26.95 11.32 -4.99
N THR A 62 -26.58 12.42 -5.65
CA THR A 62 -27.52 13.52 -5.91
C THR A 62 -27.42 13.98 -7.35
N SER A 63 -28.39 13.56 -8.15
CA SER A 63 -28.96 14.37 -9.24
C SER A 63 -30.48 14.15 -9.25
N PRO A 64 -31.32 15.19 -9.34
CA PRO A 64 -32.74 15.12 -8.99
C PRO A 64 -33.63 14.83 -10.21
N GLU A 65 -34.79 14.19 -9.98
CA GLU A 65 -36.13 14.69 -10.35
C GLU A 65 -37.24 13.71 -9.89
N PRO A 66 -38.50 14.19 -9.69
CA PRO A 66 -39.42 13.66 -8.68
C PRO A 66 -40.65 12.95 -9.25
N ASN A 67 -41.29 12.06 -8.45
CA ASN A 67 -42.69 12.20 -8.02
C ASN A 67 -43.21 11.04 -7.15
N PRO A 68 -44.35 11.23 -6.45
CA PRO A 68 -44.57 10.76 -5.10
C PRO A 68 -45.62 9.64 -5.03
N ASN A 69 -45.51 8.82 -3.99
CA ASN A 69 -46.60 8.44 -3.10
C ASN A 69 -46.10 7.25 -2.27
N GLU A 70 -46.09 7.43 -0.96
CA GLU A 70 -46.78 6.57 0.00
C GLU A 70 -46.27 6.94 1.39
N GLN A 71 -47.09 7.75 2.06
CA GLN A 71 -47.11 7.86 3.51
C GLN A 71 -47.72 6.59 4.06
N GLU A 72 -47.08 5.95 5.03
CA GLU A 72 -47.84 5.21 6.03
C GLU A 72 -47.09 5.17 7.37
N ALA A 73 -47.76 5.77 8.35
CA ALA A 73 -47.43 5.77 9.76
C ALA A 73 -48.21 4.64 10.46
N ILE A 74 -47.58 3.97 11.41
CA ILE A 74 -48.24 3.01 12.33
C ILE A 74 -47.71 3.36 13.73
N VAL A 75 -48.33 4.23 14.52
CA VAL A 75 -49.53 4.07 15.38
C VAL A 75 -49.46 2.87 16.33
N TYR A 76 -49.23 3.19 17.61
CA TYR A 76 -49.33 2.33 18.79
C TYR A 76 -50.79 1.98 19.10
N GLN A 77 -51.12 0.70 19.29
CA GLN A 77 -52.36 0.26 19.96
C GLN A 77 -52.14 -0.98 20.82
N GLY A 78 -52.65 -0.94 22.06
CA GLY A 78 -52.77 -2.11 22.92
C GLY A 78 -53.33 -1.76 24.30
N GLY A 79 -54.66 -1.61 24.42
CA GLY A 79 -55.38 -1.44 25.68
C GLY A 79 -56.36 -2.59 25.97
N TYR A 80 -56.24 -3.13 27.20
CA TYR A 80 -57.21 -3.78 28.11
C TYR A 80 -58.33 -4.72 27.61
N VAL A 81 -58.39 -5.94 28.19
CA VAL A 81 -59.55 -6.48 28.96
C VAL A 81 -59.02 -7.45 30.03
N GLY A 82 -59.55 -7.35 31.26
CA GLY A 82 -59.05 -8.04 32.45
C GLY A 82 -59.65 -9.41 32.79
N GLY A 83 -59.14 -9.98 33.87
CA GLY A 83 -59.63 -11.16 34.57
C GLY A 83 -58.85 -11.32 35.87
N ASP A 84 -59.53 -11.05 36.99
CA ASP A 84 -59.03 -11.10 38.36
C ASP A 84 -58.85 -12.56 38.86
N TYR A 85 -58.21 -12.70 40.02
CA TYR A 85 -57.90 -13.90 40.81
C TYR A 85 -56.49 -14.50 40.69
N GLY A 86 -55.70 -14.27 41.74
CA GLY A 86 -54.73 -15.25 42.23
C GLY A 86 -53.29 -14.74 42.23
N GLY A 87 -52.85 -14.27 43.41
CA GLY A 87 -51.54 -13.72 43.72
C GLY A 87 -50.37 -14.17 42.85
N SER A 88 -49.76 -13.20 42.16
CA SER A 88 -48.34 -13.25 41.82
C SER A 88 -47.64 -12.15 42.62
N THR A 89 -46.92 -12.59 43.63
CA THR A 89 -45.94 -11.81 44.38
C THR A 89 -45.01 -11.07 43.42
N ASN A 90 -44.82 -9.76 43.64
CA ASN A 90 -43.85 -8.88 42.97
C ASN A 90 -42.65 -9.61 42.32
N GLU A 91 -42.77 -9.97 41.04
CA GLU A 91 -41.71 -10.59 40.24
C GLU A 91 -40.91 -9.54 39.45
N PHE A 92 -40.79 -8.32 40.00
CA PHE A 92 -39.89 -7.28 39.52
C PHE A 92 -39.02 -6.69 40.63
N GLN A 93 -38.78 -7.45 41.70
CA GLN A 93 -37.66 -7.17 42.58
C GLN A 93 -36.41 -7.69 41.87
N ARG A 94 -35.70 -6.81 41.14
CA ARG A 94 -34.33 -7.08 40.67
C ARG A 94 -33.59 -7.80 41.80
N GLN A 95 -33.15 -9.03 41.54
CA GLN A 95 -32.34 -9.78 42.50
C GLN A 95 -31.06 -8.98 42.74
N ILE A 96 -31.00 -8.30 43.88
CA ILE A 96 -29.77 -7.70 44.36
C ILE A 96 -28.93 -8.90 44.78
N LEU A 97 -27.99 -9.31 43.94
CA LEU A 97 -27.04 -10.38 44.25
C LEU A 97 -26.31 -10.01 45.54
N ASP A 98 -26.17 -10.96 46.45
CA ASP A 98 -25.42 -10.72 47.68
C ASP A 98 -23.90 -10.74 47.41
N GLU A 99 -23.13 -10.23 48.37
CA GLU A 99 -21.67 -10.11 48.22
C GLU A 99 -20.98 -11.47 48.03
N VAL A 100 -21.58 -12.56 48.53
CA VAL A 100 -21.04 -13.92 48.41
C VAL A 100 -21.21 -14.39 46.97
N GLU A 101 -22.40 -14.23 46.41
CA GLU A 101 -22.75 -14.62 45.05
C GLU A 101 -21.95 -13.80 44.02
N ILE A 102 -21.84 -12.48 44.20
CA ILE A 102 -21.01 -11.61 43.33
C ILE A 102 -19.55 -12.07 43.36
N ARG A 103 -19.05 -12.42 44.54
CA ARG A 103 -17.67 -12.87 44.71
C ARG A 103 -17.42 -14.22 44.06
N GLU A 104 -18.34 -15.18 44.18
CA GLU A 104 -18.24 -16.47 43.52
C GLU A 104 -18.21 -16.32 41.99
N LEU A 105 -19.11 -15.50 41.44
CA LEU A 105 -19.14 -15.18 40.01
C LEU A 105 -17.84 -14.52 39.53
N LEU A 106 -17.29 -13.57 40.30
CA LEU A 106 -16.04 -12.90 39.96
C LEU A 106 -14.84 -13.87 40.00
N ILE A 107 -14.79 -14.75 40.99
CA ILE A 107 -13.73 -15.77 41.11
C ILE A 107 -13.80 -16.76 39.95
N ASP A 108 -15.00 -17.21 39.58
CA ASP A 108 -15.22 -18.11 38.45
C ASP A 108 -14.79 -17.46 37.12
N HIS A 109 -15.20 -16.22 36.88
CA HIS A 109 -14.84 -15.48 35.68
C HIS A 109 -13.32 -15.30 35.53
N VAL A 110 -12.64 -14.90 36.61
CA VAL A 110 -11.18 -14.71 36.62
C VAL A 110 -10.45 -16.05 36.48
N GLY A 111 -10.99 -17.12 37.07
CA GLY A 111 -10.40 -18.46 37.03
C GLY A 111 -10.31 -19.07 35.62
N HIS A 112 -11.22 -18.70 34.73
CA HIS A 112 -11.27 -19.17 33.34
C HIS A 112 -10.37 -18.38 32.37
N ARG A 113 -9.71 -17.30 32.81
CA ARG A 113 -8.82 -16.48 31.97
C ARG A 113 -7.36 -16.74 32.34
N CYS A 114 -6.55 -17.21 31.38
CA CYS A 114 -5.12 -17.38 31.66
C CYS A 114 -4.53 -16.09 32.20
N CYS A 115 -3.63 -16.26 33.17
CA CYS A 115 -2.66 -15.25 33.51
C CYS A 115 -3.27 -14.06 34.29
N TRP A 116 -4.55 -14.15 34.66
CA TRP A 116 -5.21 -13.23 35.59
C TRP A 116 -5.00 -13.72 37.02
N GLY A 117 -4.53 -12.85 37.91
CA GLY A 117 -4.38 -13.18 39.33
C GLY A 117 -5.73 -13.20 40.05
N SER A 118 -6.06 -14.26 40.77
CA SER A 118 -7.34 -14.40 41.49
C SER A 118 -7.37 -13.74 42.87
N ARG A 119 -6.22 -13.22 43.35
CA ARG A 119 -6.12 -12.55 44.67
C ARG A 119 -7.08 -11.36 44.82
N PRO A 120 -7.21 -10.42 43.85
CA PRO A 120 -8.16 -9.31 43.94
C PRO A 120 -9.61 -9.79 44.09
N ALA A 121 -10.04 -10.73 43.24
CA ALA A 121 -11.39 -11.29 43.29
C ALA A 121 -11.74 -11.92 44.66
N ARG A 122 -10.74 -12.48 45.36
CA ARG A 122 -10.93 -13.12 46.68
C ARG A 122 -10.84 -12.17 47.87
N THR A 123 -10.05 -11.09 47.77
CA THR A 123 -9.62 -10.32 48.95
C THR A 123 -10.07 -8.88 48.95
N TRP A 124 -10.47 -8.32 47.81
CA TRP A 124 -10.95 -6.94 47.78
C TRP A 124 -12.35 -6.82 48.37
N LYS A 125 -12.57 -5.74 49.11
CA LYS A 125 -13.88 -5.40 49.68
C LYS A 125 -14.72 -4.79 48.57
N ILE A 126 -15.91 -5.35 48.34
CA ILE A 126 -16.87 -4.83 47.38
C ILE A 126 -17.64 -3.72 48.10
N HIS A 127 -17.41 -2.48 47.70
CA HIS A 127 -18.02 -1.32 48.36
C HIS A 127 -19.37 -0.93 47.76
N ALA A 128 -19.54 -1.13 46.45
CA ALA A 128 -20.76 -0.86 45.72
C ALA A 128 -20.82 -1.76 44.47
N VAL A 129 -22.03 -2.11 44.06
CA VAL A 129 -22.30 -2.75 42.77
C VAL A 129 -23.24 -1.82 42.02
N GLU A 130 -22.72 -1.26 40.95
CA GLU A 130 -23.44 -0.32 40.10
C GLU A 130 -23.65 -0.97 38.73
N ASP A 131 -24.87 -0.92 38.22
CA ASP A 131 -25.13 -1.27 36.83
C ASP A 131 -24.49 -0.19 35.95
N CYS A 132 -23.42 -0.53 35.25
CA CYS A 132 -22.80 0.35 34.27
C CYS A 132 -23.19 -0.08 32.85
N ASN A 133 -23.57 0.90 32.03
CA ASN A 133 -23.71 0.68 30.60
C ASN A 133 -22.32 0.78 29.97
N VAL A 134 -21.80 -0.35 29.53
CA VAL A 134 -20.55 -0.42 28.75
C VAL A 134 -20.92 -0.41 27.27
N TYR A 135 -20.40 0.57 26.55
CA TYR A 135 -20.53 0.65 25.11
C TYR A 135 -19.20 0.19 24.49
N ILE A 136 -19.30 -0.81 23.63
CA ILE A 136 -18.20 -1.27 22.79
C ILE A 136 -18.52 -0.82 21.38
N GLY A 137 -17.74 0.11 20.85
CA GLY A 137 -17.82 0.56 19.47
C GLY A 137 -16.56 0.15 18.71
N SER A 138 -16.69 -0.19 17.44
CA SER A 138 -15.58 -0.21 16.49
C SER A 138 -15.61 1.09 15.68
N LEU A 139 -14.48 1.77 15.60
CA LEU A 139 -14.25 2.85 14.66
C LEU A 139 -13.41 2.30 13.52
N GLU A 140 -14.01 2.15 12.35
CA GLU A 140 -13.31 1.78 11.12
C GLU A 140 -12.99 3.05 10.32
N THR A 141 -11.71 3.29 10.02
CA THR A 141 -11.28 4.38 9.15
C THR A 141 -10.85 3.84 7.80
N PHE A 142 -11.34 4.49 6.74
CA PHE A 142 -11.03 4.17 5.36
C PHE A 142 -10.07 5.23 4.82
N ILE A 143 -8.89 4.80 4.41
CA ILE A 143 -7.86 5.69 3.85
C ILE A 143 -7.63 5.29 2.39
N GLU A 144 -7.70 6.27 1.50
CA GLU A 144 -7.33 6.12 0.10
C GLU A 144 -6.11 6.98 -0.20
N GLU A 145 -5.07 6.35 -0.74
CA GLU A 145 -3.86 7.01 -1.20
C GLU A 145 -3.73 6.80 -2.71
N ARG A 146 -3.41 7.86 -3.45
CA ARG A 146 -3.13 7.78 -4.88
C ARG A 146 -1.77 8.39 -5.21
N GLU A 147 -0.99 7.67 -5.99
CA GLU A 147 0.28 8.16 -6.55
C GLU A 147 0.34 7.92 -8.05
N ILE A 148 1.09 8.76 -8.77
CA ILE A 148 1.38 8.57 -10.19
C ILE A 148 2.85 8.19 -10.32
N ILE A 149 3.11 7.10 -11.04
CA ILE A 149 4.44 6.73 -11.51
C ILE A 149 4.48 6.79 -13.03
N ARG A 150 5.65 7.13 -13.59
CA ARG A 150 5.89 7.10 -15.03
C ARG A 150 6.57 5.79 -15.38
N GLU A 151 5.90 4.98 -16.20
CA GLU A 151 6.44 3.73 -16.72
C GLU A 151 6.85 3.89 -18.18
N THR A 152 7.98 3.31 -18.55
CA THR A 152 8.54 3.42 -19.90
C THR A 152 8.86 2.04 -20.45
N GLU A 153 8.35 1.76 -21.66
CA GLU A 153 8.56 0.49 -22.36
C GLU A 153 9.06 0.71 -23.81
N PRO A 154 9.71 -0.29 -24.43
CA PRO A 154 10.11 -0.22 -25.84
C PRO A 154 8.90 -0.07 -26.76
N TYR A 155 8.89 0.99 -27.58
CA TYR A 155 7.79 1.25 -28.49
C TYR A 155 8.00 0.55 -29.83
N HIS A 156 7.17 -0.45 -30.16
CA HIS A 156 7.30 -1.24 -31.39
C HIS A 156 6.40 -0.77 -32.54
N GLY A 157 5.73 0.38 -32.36
CA GLY A 157 4.71 0.89 -33.29
C GLY A 157 3.30 0.61 -32.80
N GLY A 158 2.34 1.39 -33.31
CA GLY A 158 0.94 1.36 -32.91
C GLY A 158 0.27 2.71 -33.19
N ASN A 159 -1.06 2.74 -33.16
CA ASN A 159 -1.78 4.01 -33.11
C ASN A 159 -1.89 4.39 -31.63
N ILE A 160 -1.16 5.42 -31.24
CA ILE A 160 -1.38 6.06 -29.94
C ILE A 160 -2.42 7.13 -30.18
N VAL A 161 -3.46 7.12 -29.35
CA VAL A 161 -4.44 8.21 -29.33
C VAL A 161 -3.67 9.44 -28.90
N GLY A 162 -3.35 10.30 -29.88
CA GLY A 162 -2.52 11.46 -29.67
C GLY A 162 -3.10 12.37 -28.59
N LYS A 163 -2.20 13.08 -27.90
CA LYS A 163 -2.45 14.09 -26.86
C LYS A 163 -3.49 15.16 -27.25
N ASP A 164 -3.84 15.25 -28.53
CA ASP A 164 -4.74 16.25 -29.09
C ASP A 164 -6.23 15.91 -28.95
N THR A 165 -6.59 14.73 -28.41
CA THR A 165 -8.00 14.28 -28.37
C THR A 165 -8.70 14.60 -27.04
N ALA A 166 -7.98 14.56 -25.91
CA ALA A 166 -8.52 14.86 -24.58
C ALA A 166 -7.40 15.26 -23.61
N PRO A 167 -7.67 16.15 -22.64
CA PRO A 167 -6.70 16.48 -21.59
C PRO A 167 -6.42 15.26 -20.70
N GLU A 168 -5.19 15.17 -20.22
CA GLU A 168 -4.78 14.16 -19.25
C GLU A 168 -5.54 14.37 -17.94
N LEU A 169 -6.09 13.29 -17.39
CA LEU A 169 -6.85 13.31 -16.14
C LEU A 169 -5.92 13.41 -14.93
N GLY A 170 -6.32 14.21 -13.94
CA GLY A 170 -5.70 14.20 -12.63
C GLY A 170 -5.88 12.86 -11.91
N VAL A 171 -4.97 12.51 -10.99
CA VAL A 171 -5.00 11.22 -10.29
C VAL A 171 -6.33 10.96 -9.55
N TRP A 172 -6.97 12.01 -9.05
CA TRP A 172 -8.26 11.95 -8.34
C TRP A 172 -9.48 11.98 -9.27
N GLU A 173 -9.29 12.34 -10.54
CA GLU A 173 -10.35 12.36 -11.56
C GLU A 173 -10.58 10.98 -12.20
N LEU A 174 -9.68 10.02 -11.94
CA LEU A 174 -9.83 8.65 -12.36
C LEU A 174 -11.03 7.99 -11.68
N ASP A 175 -11.98 7.48 -12.49
CA ASP A 175 -13.10 6.69 -12.01
C ASP A 175 -12.66 5.26 -11.65
N LEU A 176 -12.53 5.01 -10.35
CA LEU A 176 -12.09 3.74 -9.79
C LEU A 176 -13.18 3.04 -8.99
N ARG A 177 -14.44 3.45 -9.14
CA ARG A 177 -15.56 2.90 -8.35
C ARG A 177 -15.70 1.39 -8.50
N SER A 178 -15.44 0.85 -9.68
CA SER A 178 -15.43 -0.60 -9.95
C SER A 178 -14.27 -1.34 -9.26
N GLN A 179 -13.23 -0.62 -8.85
CA GLN A 179 -12.04 -1.16 -8.21
C GLN A 179 -12.03 -0.98 -6.69
N PHE A 180 -13.06 -0.37 -6.10
CA PHE A 180 -13.14 -0.22 -4.65
C PHE A 180 -13.08 -1.59 -3.95
N PRO A 181 -12.36 -1.68 -2.81
CA PRO A 181 -12.41 -2.89 -2.01
C PRO A 181 -13.83 -3.10 -1.50
N VAL A 182 -14.23 -4.37 -1.41
CA VAL A 182 -15.39 -4.72 -0.58
C VAL A 182 -15.01 -4.42 0.87
N LEU A 183 -15.99 -4.03 1.69
CA LEU A 183 -15.83 -3.96 3.15
C LEU A 183 -15.16 -5.26 3.63
N PHE A 184 -14.31 -5.20 4.66
CA PHE A 184 -13.49 -6.31 5.19
C PHE A 184 -12.18 -6.65 4.46
N ILE A 185 -11.75 -5.87 3.47
CA ILE A 185 -10.40 -6.01 2.90
C ILE A 185 -9.48 -4.96 3.56
N PRO A 186 -8.55 -5.34 4.47
CA PRO A 186 -7.74 -4.39 5.23
C PRO A 186 -6.79 -3.57 4.35
N HIS A 187 -6.35 -4.15 3.23
CA HIS A 187 -5.48 -3.49 2.27
C HIS A 187 -5.76 -3.99 0.85
N LYS A 188 -5.89 -3.05 -0.09
CA LYS A 188 -5.96 -3.34 -1.53
C LYS A 188 -5.08 -2.34 -2.28
N GLU A 189 -4.27 -2.84 -3.20
CA GLU A 189 -3.53 -2.01 -4.15
C GLU A 189 -4.01 -2.34 -5.57
N THR A 190 -4.21 -1.30 -6.38
CA THR A 190 -4.50 -1.45 -7.81
C THR A 190 -3.64 -0.52 -8.63
N ARG A 191 -3.40 -0.92 -9.88
CA ARG A 191 -2.61 -0.17 -10.86
C ARG A 191 -3.46 0.03 -12.09
N THR A 192 -3.62 1.28 -12.51
CA THR A 192 -4.34 1.60 -13.75
C THR A 192 -3.53 2.58 -14.58
N LYS A 193 -3.56 2.42 -15.91
CA LYS A 193 -2.99 3.42 -16.81
C LYS A 193 -3.86 4.68 -16.76
N VAL A 194 -3.22 5.84 -16.69
CA VAL A 194 -3.89 7.14 -16.82
C VAL A 194 -4.22 7.33 -18.30
N PRO A 195 -5.51 7.46 -18.67
CA PRO A 195 -5.89 7.66 -20.07
C PRO A 195 -5.22 8.89 -20.68
N HIS A 196 -4.78 8.79 -21.94
CA HIS A 196 -4.18 9.88 -22.72
C HIS A 196 -2.85 10.43 -22.17
N SER A 197 -2.20 9.68 -21.26
CA SER A 197 -0.88 10.03 -20.72
C SER A 197 0.28 9.45 -21.54
N GLU A 198 -0.02 8.74 -22.63
CA GLU A 198 0.95 8.09 -23.49
C GLU A 198 1.79 9.11 -24.28
N ILE A 199 3.12 9.01 -24.15
CA ILE A 199 4.09 9.85 -24.86
C ILE A 199 5.14 8.96 -25.48
N VAL A 200 5.33 9.09 -26.80
CA VAL A 200 6.47 8.46 -27.49
C VAL A 200 7.64 9.42 -27.48
N GLU A 201 8.75 8.95 -26.91
CA GLU A 201 9.99 9.69 -26.85
C GLU A 201 11.07 8.93 -27.61
N LYS A 202 12.01 9.68 -28.19
CA LYS A 202 13.19 9.07 -28.80
C LYS A 202 14.01 8.40 -27.70
N CYS A 203 14.46 7.17 -27.95
CA CYS A 203 15.33 6.49 -27.01
C CYS A 203 16.63 7.28 -26.86
N THR A 204 16.93 7.69 -25.61
CA THR A 204 18.11 8.48 -25.24
C THR A 204 19.41 7.75 -25.56
N ASP A 205 19.43 6.43 -25.36
CA ASP A 205 20.65 5.61 -25.41
C ASP A 205 21.14 5.40 -26.85
N CYS A 206 20.24 5.35 -27.81
CA CYS A 206 20.57 5.23 -29.23
C CYS A 206 20.21 6.49 -30.04
N ALA A 207 19.83 7.58 -29.36
CA ALA A 207 19.38 8.83 -29.98
C ALA A 207 18.35 8.63 -31.10
N GLY A 208 17.38 7.72 -30.92
CA GLY A 208 16.36 7.42 -31.93
C GLY A 208 16.75 6.40 -33.01
N LYS A 209 18.00 5.92 -33.07
CA LYS A 209 18.48 5.06 -34.16
C LYS A 209 18.06 3.58 -34.06
N GLY A 210 17.72 3.11 -32.86
CA GLY A 210 17.46 1.69 -32.58
C GLY A 210 18.72 0.86 -32.38
N ASP A 211 19.82 1.21 -33.05
CA ASP A 211 21.11 0.55 -32.90
C ASP A 211 22.15 1.44 -32.20
N ILE A 212 23.11 0.81 -31.53
CA ILE A 212 24.28 1.44 -30.90
C ILE A 212 25.57 0.85 -31.50
N VAL A 213 26.64 1.64 -31.47
CA VAL A 213 27.94 1.22 -31.99
C VAL A 213 28.48 0.04 -31.17
N CYS A 214 28.95 -1.00 -31.85
CA CYS A 214 29.58 -2.14 -31.22
C CYS A 214 30.92 -1.72 -30.59
N THR A 215 30.96 -1.58 -29.27
CA THR A 215 32.16 -1.19 -28.54
C THR A 215 33.27 -2.24 -28.65
N THR A 216 32.98 -3.50 -28.93
CA THR A 216 34.01 -4.55 -29.09
C THR A 216 34.89 -4.32 -30.30
N CYS A 217 34.32 -3.92 -31.45
CA CYS A 217 35.10 -3.70 -32.67
C CYS A 217 35.37 -2.23 -33.00
N ASN A 218 34.59 -1.31 -32.42
CA ASN A 218 34.72 0.12 -32.65
C ASN A 218 35.07 0.92 -31.37
N ALA A 219 35.73 0.29 -30.38
CA ALA A 219 36.08 0.91 -29.08
C ALA A 219 36.82 2.25 -29.18
N SER A 220 37.68 2.39 -30.18
CA SER A 220 38.66 3.48 -30.30
C SER A 220 38.27 4.56 -31.31
N GLN A 221 37.00 4.63 -31.72
CA GLN A 221 36.54 5.53 -32.76
C GLN A 221 35.80 6.74 -32.21
N GLU A 222 35.83 7.83 -32.97
CA GLU A 222 35.04 9.01 -32.66
C GLU A 222 33.55 8.68 -32.62
N PRO A 223 32.79 9.28 -31.69
CA PRO A 223 31.35 9.07 -31.58
C PRO A 223 30.65 9.35 -32.92
N GLY A 224 30.01 8.32 -33.49
CA GLY A 224 29.21 8.45 -34.72
C GLY A 224 29.82 7.82 -35.97
N ILE A 225 31.07 7.34 -35.92
CA ILE A 225 31.69 6.59 -37.02
C ILE A 225 31.67 5.10 -36.67
N ASN A 226 31.02 4.27 -37.48
CA ASN A 226 31.04 2.81 -37.36
C ASN A 226 31.78 2.20 -38.56
N LYS A 227 32.79 1.36 -38.29
CA LYS A 227 33.36 0.49 -39.33
C LYS A 227 32.53 -0.77 -39.44
N GLU A 228 31.87 -0.90 -40.57
CA GLU A 228 31.20 -2.13 -40.97
C GLU A 228 32.22 -3.12 -41.52
N ASN A 229 31.85 -4.40 -41.52
CA ASN A 229 32.66 -5.52 -42.01
C ASN A 229 34.04 -5.65 -41.35
N GLN A 230 34.19 -5.18 -40.11
CA GLN A 230 35.44 -5.32 -39.38
C GLN A 230 35.68 -6.78 -39.02
N MET A 231 36.78 -7.32 -39.51
CA MET A 231 37.22 -8.70 -39.33
C MET A 231 38.47 -8.73 -38.45
N PHE A 232 38.56 -9.72 -37.57
CA PHE A 232 39.70 -9.92 -36.67
C PHE A 232 40.51 -11.11 -37.13
N ASP A 233 41.82 -11.05 -36.95
CA ASP A 233 42.66 -12.22 -37.21
C ASP A 233 42.21 -13.37 -36.32
N CYS A 234 42.05 -14.55 -36.93
CA CYS A 234 41.59 -15.72 -36.21
C CYS A 234 42.63 -16.06 -35.14
N PRO A 235 42.25 -16.09 -33.85
CA PRO A 235 43.22 -16.30 -32.77
C PRO A 235 43.80 -17.72 -32.79
N THR A 236 43.18 -18.66 -33.51
CA THR A 236 43.62 -20.04 -33.62
C THR A 236 44.73 -20.22 -34.66
N CYS A 237 44.68 -19.49 -35.77
CA CYS A 237 45.69 -19.58 -36.84
C CYS A 237 46.52 -18.30 -37.01
N TYR A 238 46.29 -17.29 -36.16
CA TYR A 238 46.95 -15.97 -36.19
C TYR A 238 46.94 -15.33 -37.59
N GLY A 239 45.78 -15.32 -38.25
CA GLY A 239 45.66 -14.74 -39.60
C GLY A 239 46.00 -15.66 -40.78
N ARG A 240 46.62 -16.83 -40.54
CA ARG A 240 47.12 -17.69 -41.64
C ARG A 240 46.06 -18.48 -42.40
N GLY A 241 44.93 -18.78 -41.77
CA GLY A 241 43.91 -19.69 -42.33
C GLY A 241 44.26 -21.19 -42.21
N LEU A 242 45.51 -21.51 -41.90
CA LEU A 242 46.02 -22.87 -41.72
C LEU A 242 46.61 -23.05 -40.31
N ILE A 243 46.54 -24.29 -39.80
CA ILE A 243 47.17 -24.72 -38.56
C ILE A 243 48.32 -25.64 -38.94
N ALA A 244 49.54 -25.19 -38.64
CA ALA A 244 50.77 -25.94 -38.86
C ALA A 244 51.00 -26.97 -37.75
N HIS A 245 51.22 -28.22 -38.14
CA HIS A 245 51.52 -29.33 -37.23
C HIS A 245 53.03 -29.57 -37.14
N ARG A 246 53.46 -30.28 -36.09
CA ARG A 246 54.89 -30.57 -35.85
C ARG A 246 55.50 -31.52 -36.88
N ASP A 247 54.68 -32.29 -37.58
CA ASP A 247 55.08 -33.19 -38.66
C ASP A 247 55.27 -32.47 -40.01
N GLY A 248 55.05 -31.14 -40.05
CA GLY A 248 55.15 -30.33 -41.26
C GLY A 248 53.90 -30.33 -42.13
N SER A 249 52.81 -31.00 -41.70
CA SER A 249 51.52 -30.92 -42.38
C SER A 249 50.74 -29.67 -41.97
N ASP A 250 49.99 -29.11 -42.91
CA ASP A 250 49.06 -28.00 -42.66
C ASP A 250 47.62 -28.50 -42.75
N THR A 251 46.79 -28.11 -41.78
CA THR A 251 45.35 -28.36 -41.83
C THR A 251 44.58 -27.06 -41.92
N ILE A 252 43.45 -27.08 -42.64
CA ILE A 252 42.58 -25.91 -42.75
C ILE A 252 42.06 -25.56 -41.36
N CYS A 253 42.23 -24.31 -40.94
CA CYS A 253 41.69 -23.83 -39.68
C CYS A 253 40.17 -23.85 -39.74
N THR A 254 39.55 -24.76 -38.99
CA THR A 254 38.09 -24.95 -38.95
C THR A 254 37.36 -23.71 -38.43
N LYS A 255 37.95 -23.01 -37.46
CA LYS A 255 37.36 -21.82 -36.81
C LYS A 255 37.14 -20.65 -37.77
N CYS A 256 38.00 -20.48 -38.78
CA CYS A 256 37.86 -19.43 -39.80
C CYS A 256 37.57 -19.99 -41.20
N SER A 257 37.35 -21.30 -41.32
CA SER A 257 37.16 -22.01 -42.58
C SER A 257 38.22 -21.65 -43.62
N GLY A 258 39.49 -21.60 -43.21
CA GLY A 258 40.61 -21.27 -44.11
C GLY A 258 40.82 -19.79 -44.41
N LYS A 259 39.93 -18.89 -43.98
CA LYS A 259 39.99 -17.46 -44.36
C LYS A 259 41.02 -16.65 -43.57
N GLY A 260 41.54 -17.18 -42.47
CA GLY A 260 42.48 -16.49 -41.58
C GLY A 260 41.85 -15.40 -40.71
N LYS A 261 40.65 -14.91 -41.04
CA LYS A 261 39.92 -13.90 -40.28
C LYS A 261 38.54 -14.38 -39.85
N ILE A 262 38.05 -13.86 -38.73
CA ILE A 262 36.73 -14.16 -38.16
C ILE A 262 35.96 -12.86 -37.92
N PRO A 263 34.61 -12.89 -38.00
CA PRO A 263 33.82 -11.72 -37.72
C PRO A 263 33.86 -11.34 -36.24
N CYS A 264 33.48 -10.09 -35.93
CA CYS A 264 33.28 -9.68 -34.55
C CYS A 264 32.22 -10.58 -33.89
N SER A 265 32.55 -11.22 -32.77
CA SER A 265 31.63 -12.11 -32.05
C SER A 265 30.37 -11.41 -31.53
N THR A 266 30.48 -10.10 -31.20
CA THR A 266 29.38 -9.33 -30.62
C THR A 266 28.38 -8.83 -31.66
N CYS A 267 28.84 -8.39 -32.84
CA CYS A 267 27.99 -7.76 -33.85
C CYS A 267 27.93 -8.51 -35.19
N GLY A 268 28.64 -9.62 -35.35
CA GLY A 268 28.74 -10.34 -36.62
C GLY A 268 29.38 -9.50 -37.72
N SER A 269 30.32 -8.62 -37.35
CA SER A 269 30.94 -7.62 -38.23
C SER A 269 30.02 -6.54 -38.80
N ARG A 270 28.77 -6.41 -38.35
CA ARG A 270 27.91 -5.27 -38.74
C ARG A 270 28.37 -3.94 -38.17
N GLY A 271 29.23 -3.93 -37.15
CA GLY A 271 29.69 -2.72 -36.47
C GLY A 271 28.66 -2.08 -35.53
N LEU A 272 27.40 -2.53 -35.59
CA LEU A 272 26.27 -2.06 -34.79
C LEU A 272 25.63 -3.23 -34.05
N ILE A 273 25.08 -2.95 -32.86
CA ILE A 273 24.28 -3.88 -32.07
C ILE A 273 22.97 -3.20 -31.70
N LYS A 274 21.90 -4.01 -31.54
CA LYS A 274 20.60 -3.48 -31.12
C LYS A 274 20.73 -2.79 -29.77
N CYS A 275 20.13 -1.60 -29.65
CA CYS A 275 20.02 -0.91 -28.38
C CYS A 275 19.21 -1.78 -27.41
N LYS A 276 19.74 -2.03 -26.22
CA LYS A 276 19.08 -2.85 -25.21
C LYS A 276 17.83 -2.19 -24.65
N LYS A 277 17.84 -0.85 -24.49
CA LYS A 277 16.76 -0.09 -23.87
C LYS A 277 15.49 -0.05 -24.73
N CYS A 278 15.61 0.16 -26.05
CA CYS A 278 14.47 0.18 -26.97
C CYS A 278 14.35 -1.09 -27.82
N ILE A 279 15.19 -2.10 -27.59
CA ILE A 279 15.18 -3.40 -28.30
C ILE A 279 15.25 -3.24 -29.83
N GLY A 280 15.91 -2.18 -30.31
CA GLY A 280 16.02 -1.89 -31.74
C GLY A 280 14.95 -0.98 -32.32
N SER A 281 13.93 -0.56 -31.56
CA SER A 281 12.87 0.28 -32.12
C SER A 281 13.24 1.76 -32.27
N GLY A 282 14.24 2.22 -31.51
CA GLY A 282 14.65 3.62 -31.47
C GLY A 282 13.73 4.52 -30.65
N ALA A 283 12.59 4.03 -30.19
CA ALA A 283 11.59 4.81 -29.46
C ALA A 283 11.15 4.11 -28.18
N LEU A 284 10.73 4.91 -27.21
CA LEU A 284 10.19 4.45 -25.93
C LEU A 284 8.80 5.05 -25.75
N LEU A 285 7.87 4.24 -25.28
CA LEU A 285 6.54 4.64 -24.89
C LEU A 285 6.54 4.85 -23.38
N SER A 286 6.32 6.08 -22.95
CA SER A 286 6.11 6.42 -21.56
C SER A 286 4.63 6.64 -21.30
N CYS A 287 4.10 6.07 -20.22
CA CYS A 287 2.72 6.32 -19.77
C CYS A 287 2.69 6.53 -18.26
N ASN A 288 1.75 7.35 -17.80
CA ASN A 288 1.52 7.52 -16.37
C ASN A 288 0.62 6.38 -15.88
N VAL A 289 1.03 5.76 -14.78
CA VAL A 289 0.29 4.68 -14.12
C VAL A 289 -0.06 5.18 -12.72
N ALA A 290 -1.35 5.21 -12.43
CA ALA A 290 -1.84 5.51 -11.10
C ALA A 290 -1.80 4.24 -10.25
N ILE A 291 -1.12 4.33 -9.10
CA ILE A 291 -1.16 3.31 -8.06
C ILE A 291 -2.10 3.83 -6.98
N VAL A 292 -3.14 3.05 -6.69
CA VAL A 292 -4.15 3.42 -5.69
C VAL A 292 -4.18 2.36 -4.62
N ARG A 293 -4.04 2.81 -3.37
CA ARG A 293 -4.03 1.98 -2.17
C ARG A 293 -5.19 2.35 -1.28
N TRP A 294 -5.93 1.35 -0.85
CA TRP A 294 -6.96 1.48 0.17
C TRP A 294 -6.54 0.74 1.42
N TYR A 295 -6.70 1.38 2.57
CA TYR A 295 -6.46 0.81 3.89
C TYR A 295 -7.71 0.94 4.75
N VAL A 296 -7.98 -0.10 5.54
CA VAL A 296 -9.01 -0.08 6.58
C VAL A 296 -8.32 -0.29 7.92
N TYR A 297 -8.48 0.65 8.84
CA TYR A 297 -8.00 0.53 10.20
C TYR A 297 -9.18 0.43 11.16
N GLU A 298 -9.21 -0.63 11.97
CA GLU A 298 -10.23 -0.84 12.99
C GLU A 298 -9.67 -0.46 14.37
N PHE A 299 -10.38 0.42 15.07
CA PHE A 299 -10.08 0.83 16.44
C PHE A 299 -11.21 0.42 17.36
N LEU A 300 -10.91 -0.42 18.35
CA LEU A 300 -11.86 -0.76 19.40
C LEU A 300 -11.93 0.38 20.41
N LEU A 301 -13.12 0.94 20.59
CA LEU A 301 -13.41 1.99 21.56
C LEU A 301 -14.35 1.44 22.63
N ILE A 302 -13.88 1.46 23.88
CA ILE A 302 -14.66 1.02 25.03
C ILE A 302 -14.96 2.26 25.88
N PHE A 303 -16.24 2.57 26.04
CA PHE A 303 -16.70 3.69 26.86
C PHE A 303 -17.65 3.18 27.95
N SER A 304 -17.45 3.68 29.16
CA SER A 304 -18.40 3.52 30.26
C SER A 304 -18.91 4.90 30.62
N LEU A 305 -20.20 5.16 30.40
CA LEU A 305 -20.82 6.38 30.89
C LEU A 305 -21.41 6.10 32.27
N PRO A 306 -20.98 6.81 33.34
CA PRO A 306 -21.65 6.71 34.62
C PRO A 306 -23.06 7.26 34.45
N VAL A 307 -24.06 6.39 34.60
CA VAL A 307 -25.45 6.82 34.66
C VAL A 307 -25.65 7.50 36.02
N LYS A 308 -25.49 8.83 36.06
CA LYS A 308 -26.04 9.62 37.17
C LYS A 308 -27.54 9.77 36.92
N LEU A 309 -28.31 8.86 37.49
CA LEU A 309 -29.75 9.04 37.73
C LEU A 309 -29.96 10.03 38.88
#